data_AF-A0A933LYJ2-F1
#
_entry.id   AF-A0A933LYJ2-F1
#
_cell.length_a   1.000
_cell.length_b   1.000
_cell.length_c   1.000
_cell.angle_alpha   90.00
_cell.angle_beta   90.00
_cell.angle_gamma   90.00
#
_symmetry.space_group_name_H-M   'P 1'
#
loop_
_entity.id
_entity.type
_entity.pdbx_description
1 polymer ?
#
loop_
_entity_poly.entity_id
_entity_poly.type
_entity_poly.pdbx_seq_one_letter_code
_entity_poly.pdbx_strand_id
1 'polypeptide(L)' 'MKRRELVGLLRGAGFSPLRTRGPHDVYVRGVLRVAEPRHREIKEHLARKILREAGIE' A
#
# COMPACT_ATOMS: atom_id res chain seq x y z
N MET A 1 9.58 -2.34 -7.43
CA MET A 1 8.31 -3.05 -7.76
C MET A 1 7.34 -2.07 -8.42
N LYS A 2 6.44 -2.54 -9.29
CA LYS A 2 5.42 -1.66 -9.88
C LYS A 2 4.32 -1.40 -8.86
N ARG A 3 3.78 -0.18 -8.81
CA ARG A 3 2.65 0.16 -7.93
C ARG A 3 1.49 -0.83 -7.98
N ARG A 4 1.15 -1.30 -9.19
CA ARG A 4 0.08 -2.29 -9.40
C ARG A 4 0.30 -3.60 -8.62
N GLU A 5 1.55 -4.01 -8.43
CA GLU A 5 1.91 -5.24 -7.72
C GLU A 5 1.69 -5.03 -6.21
N LEU A 6 2.18 -3.91 -5.66
CA LEU A 6 1.95 -3.54 -4.26
C LEU A 6 0.46 -3.45 -3.94
N VAL A 7 -0.31 -2.77 -4.80
CA VAL A 7 -1.77 -2.64 -4.66
C VAL A 7 -2.46 -4.00 -4.73
N GLY A 8 -2.00 -4.90 -5.60
CA GLY A 8 -2.51 -6.26 -5.69
C GLY A 8 -2.30 -7.05 -4.40
N LEU A 9 -1.10 -6.98 -3.81
CA LEU A 9 -0.79 -7.61 -2.53
C LEU A 9 -1.65 -7.04 -1.39
N LEU A 10 -1.76 -5.72 -1.30
CA LEU A 10 -2.59 -5.05 -0.30
C LEU A 10 -4.06 -5.47 -0.42
N ARG A 11 -4.64 -5.42 -1.63
CA ARG A 11 -6.03 -5.84 -1.85
C ARG A 11 -6.25 -7.32 -1.56
N GLY A 12 -5.32 -8.19 -1.98
CA GLY A 12 -5.37 -9.63 -1.69
C GLY A 12 -5.29 -9.93 -0.19
N ALA A 13 -4.57 -9.10 0.56
CA ALA A 13 -4.51 -9.17 2.02
C ALA A 13 -5.72 -8.55 2.73
N GLY A 14 -6.73 -8.06 1.99
CA GLY A 14 -7.96 -7.50 2.54
C GLY A 14 -7.92 -5.99 2.81
N PHE A 15 -6.92 -5.26 2.30
CA PHE A 15 -6.89 -3.80 2.42
C PHE A 15 -7.83 -3.13 1.41
N SER A 16 -8.60 -2.16 1.90
CA SER A 16 -9.48 -1.34 1.10
C SER A 16 -8.91 0.07 0.92
N PRO A 17 -9.04 0.69 -0.27
CA PRO A 17 -8.61 2.06 -0.48
C PRO A 17 -9.53 3.02 0.27
N LEU A 18 -8.94 3.84 1.14
CA LEU A 18 -9.57 4.98 1.75
C LEU A 18 -9.47 6.18 0.80
N ARG A 19 -10.60 6.82 0.51
CA ARG A 19 -10.64 7.96 -0.39
C ARG A 19 -9.92 9.16 0.25
N THR A 20 -8.75 9.51 -0.29
CA THR A 20 -7.94 10.65 0.15
C THR A 20 -7.79 11.70 -0.95
N ARG A 21 -7.80 12.98 -0.56
CA ARG A 21 -7.54 14.14 -1.45
C ARG A 21 -6.08 14.59 -1.36
N GLY A 22 -5.13 13.65 -1.38
CA GLY A 22 -3.70 13.92 -1.29
C GLY A 22 -2.87 13.30 -2.42
N PRO A 23 -1.54 13.51 -2.41
CA PRO A 23 -0.61 12.89 -3.36
C PRO A 23 -0.44 11.37 -3.16
N HIS A 24 -1.01 10.81 -2.09
CA HIS A 24 -0.95 9.40 -1.73
C HIS A 24 -2.35 8.82 -1.55
N ASP A 25 -2.52 7.55 -1.93
CA ASP A 25 -3.69 6.74 -1.59
C ASP A 25 -3.44 6.07 -0.24
N VAL A 26 -4.44 6.01 0.64
CA VAL A 26 -4.32 5.31 1.91
C VAL A 26 -5.09 4.00 1.80
N TYR A 27 -4.49 2.90 2.23
CA TYR A 27 -5.11 1.59 2.30
C TYR A 27 -5.33 1.21 3.76
N VAL A 28 -6.53 0.69 4.07
CA VAL A 28 -6.92 0.37 5.44
C VAL A 28 -7.42 -1.07 5.55
N ARG A 29 -7.07 -1.73 6.66
CA ARG A 29 -7.55 -3.06 7.04
C ARG A 29 -7.77 -3.09 8.54
N GLY A 30 -9.02 -2.90 8.98
CA GLY A 30 -9.34 -2.73 10.39
C GLY A 30 -8.62 -1.51 10.98
N VAL A 31 -7.72 -1.75 11.94
CA VAL A 31 -6.90 -0.70 12.58
C VAL A 31 -5.61 -0.36 11.83
N LEU A 32 -5.19 -1.21 10.87
CA LEU A 32 -3.98 -0.98 10.08
C LEU A 32 -4.27 0.02 8.97
N ARG A 33 -3.35 0.96 8.78
CA ARG A 33 -3.41 1.99 7.73
C ARG A 33 -2.02 2.15 7.13
N VAL A 34 -1.93 2.04 5.81
CA VAL A 34 -0.68 2.21 5.07
C VAL A 34 -0.85 3.24 3.97
N ALA A 35 0.14 4.09 3.76
CA ALA A 35 0.15 5.10 2.71
C ALA A 35 0.88 4.55 1.48
N GLU A 36 0.19 4.54 0.34
CA GLU A 36 0.69 4.08 -0.95
C GLU A 36 0.94 5.30 -1.85
N PRO A 37 2.21 5.60 -2.19
CA PRO A 37 2.53 6.71 -3.06
C PRO A 37 2.15 6.43 -4.50
N ARG A 38 1.49 7.39 -5.17
CA ARG A 38 1.02 7.28 -6.56
C ARG A 38 2.15 7.34 -7.60
N HIS A 39 3.27 6.67 -7.36
CA HIS A 39 4.39 6.55 -8.28
C HIS A 39 4.22 5.30 -9.15
N ARG A 40 4.61 5.37 -10.43
CA ARG A 40 4.55 4.21 -11.32
C ARG A 40 5.47 3.08 -10.85
N GLU A 41 6.63 3.46 -10.35
CA GLU A 41 7.64 2.58 -9.77
C GLU A 41 7.87 2.93 -8.31
N ILE A 42 7.79 1.91 -7.45
CA ILE A 42 8.03 2.03 -6.02
C ILE A 42 9.38 1.39 -5.73
N LYS A 43 10.24 2.15 -5.04
CA LYS A 43 11.54 1.65 -4.59
C LYS A 43 11.32 0.42 -3.73
N GLU A 44 12.14 -0.62 -3.93
CA GLU A 44 11.90 -1.92 -3.30
C GLU A 44 11.93 -1.86 -1.76
N HIS A 45 12.84 -1.09 -1.18
CA HIS A 45 12.86 -0.87 0.27
C HIS A 45 11.56 -0.25 0.80
N LEU A 46 10.93 0.66 0.04
CA LEU A 46 9.69 1.32 0.44
C LEU A 46 8.52 0.33 0.34
N ALA A 47 8.48 -0.46 -0.73
CA ALA A 47 7.49 -1.52 -0.88
C ALA A 47 7.57 -2.54 0.28
N ARG A 48 8.77 -3.04 0.60
CA ARG A 48 8.98 -3.96 1.73
C ARG A 48 8.57 -3.35 3.07
N LYS A 49 8.88 -2.06 3.30
CA LYS A 49 8.44 -1.34 4.50
C LYS A 49 6.91 -1.31 4.60
N ILE A 50 6.22 -0.97 3.51
CA ILE A 50 4.75 -0.95 3.46
C ILE A 50 4.16 -2.35 3.71
N LEU A 51 4.74 -3.41 3.13
CA LEU A 51 4.29 -4.78 3.33
C LEU A 51 4.50 -5.26 4.78
N ARG A 52 5.61 -4.87 5.41
CA ARG A 52 5.88 -5.13 6.83
C ARG A 52 4.90 -4.41 7.74
N GLU A 53 4.64 -3.12 7.48
CA GLU A 53 3.61 -2.36 8.21
C GLU A 53 2.20 -2.94 8.01
N ALA A 54 1.94 -3.53 6.83
CA ALA A 54 0.71 -4.23 6.52
C ALA A 54 0.62 -5.64 7.12
N GLY A 55 1.71 -6.17 7.71
CA GLY A 55 1.79 -7.53 8.25
C GLY A 55 1.64 -8.62 7.20
N ILE A 56 2.17 -8.40 5.98
CA ILE A 56 2.15 -9.35 4.86
C ILE A 56 3.51 -10.07 4.71
N GLU A 57 4.60 -9.40 5.09
CA GLU A 57 5.99 -9.86 5.04
C GLU A 57 6.69 -9.56 6.37
#